data_AF-A0A840MMJ6-F1
#
_entry.id   AF-A0A840MMJ6-F1
#
_cell.length_a   1.000
_cell.length_b   1.000
_cell.length_c   1.000
_cell.angle_alpha   90.00
_cell.angle_beta   90.00
_cell.angle_gamma   90.00
#
_symmetry.space_group_name_H-M   'P 1'
#
loop_
_entity.id
_entity.type
_entity.pdbx_description
1 polymer ?
#
loop_
_entity_poly.entity_id
_entity_poly.type
_entity_poly.pdbx_seq_one_letter_code
_entity_poly.pdbx_strand_id
1 'polypeptide(L)'
;MREQMQGDLFSEAEAKRQVKELRKVPFDFHYRYVCDTPEGEKEHKHKIVDWEAGALFWNCRRDHGVDWEAPFRAKLEGQLGGKDLMFLMGNQHRFQDQWLIISLVYPPKRKPVEVRQGSLF
;
A
#
# COMPACT_ATOMS: atom_id res chain seq x y z
N MET A 1 -0.96 35.85 -32.69
CA MET A 1 -0.87 34.38 -32.70
C MET A 1 0.28 34.00 -31.77
N ARG A 2 0.00 33.79 -30.47
CA ARG A 2 1.01 33.31 -29.51
C ARG A 2 1.02 31.79 -29.63
N GLU A 3 1.87 31.29 -30.51
CA GLU A 3 2.12 29.86 -30.63
C GLU A 3 2.70 29.34 -29.31
N GLN A 4 2.12 28.23 -28.88
CA GLN A 4 2.47 27.51 -27.67
C GLN A 4 3.93 27.07 -27.77
N MET A 5 4.77 27.59 -26.89
CA MET A 5 6.04 26.94 -26.55
C MET A 5 5.71 25.72 -25.69
N GLN A 6 5.18 24.68 -26.32
CA GLN A 6 5.09 23.36 -25.71
C GLN A 6 6.52 22.80 -25.71
N GLY A 7 7.23 23.00 -24.59
CA GLY A 7 8.48 22.31 -24.34
C GLY A 7 8.26 20.80 -24.49
N ASP A 8 9.21 20.14 -25.13
CA ASP A 8 9.18 18.70 -25.40
C ASP A 8 9.26 17.92 -24.07
N LEU A 9 8.10 17.67 -23.47
CA LEU A 9 7.91 17.01 -22.17
C LEU A 9 8.50 15.58 -22.13
N PHE A 10 8.82 15.02 -23.29
CA PHE A 10 9.37 13.68 -23.46
C PHE A 10 10.74 13.67 -24.14
N SER A 11 11.45 14.80 -24.11
CA SER A 11 12.80 14.86 -24.68
C SER A 11 13.71 13.83 -24.01
N GLU A 12 14.48 13.09 -24.80
CA GLU A 12 15.35 12.01 -24.31
C GLU A 12 16.40 12.52 -23.30
N ALA A 13 16.78 13.80 -23.43
CA ALA A 13 17.69 14.49 -22.52
C ALA A 13 17.06 14.80 -21.16
N GLU A 14 15.78 15.22 -21.11
CA GLU A 14 15.05 15.40 -19.85
C GLU A 14 14.69 14.06 -19.22
N ALA A 15 14.30 13.06 -20.01
CA ALA A 15 14.12 11.69 -19.52
C ALA A 15 15.41 11.18 -18.85
N LYS A 16 16.58 11.34 -19.48
CA LYS A 16 17.88 10.97 -18.89
C LYS A 16 18.25 11.76 -17.64
N ARG A 17 17.83 13.03 -17.52
CA ARG A 17 18.03 13.87 -16.31
C ARG A 17 17.05 13.58 -15.18
N GLN A 18 15.80 13.23 -15.51
CA GLN A 18 14.72 12.91 -14.57
C GLN A 18 14.75 11.46 -14.09
N VAL A 19 15.41 10.56 -14.83
CA VAL A 19 15.92 9.26 -14.34
C VAL A 19 17.12 9.52 -13.41
N LYS A 20 17.00 10.51 -12.51
CA LYS A 20 17.87 10.70 -11.38
C LYS A 20 17.59 9.53 -10.43
N GLU A 21 18.32 8.44 -10.66
CA GLU A 21 18.41 7.21 -9.87
C GLU A 21 17.13 6.83 -9.12
N LEU A 22 16.18 6.21 -9.82
CA LEU A 22 15.12 5.44 -9.16
C LEU A 22 15.77 4.34 -8.31
N ARG A 23 15.82 4.55 -6.99
CA ARG A 23 16.41 3.61 -6.04
C ARG A 23 15.43 2.48 -5.76
N LYS A 24 15.84 1.25 -6.11
CA LYS A 24 15.07 0.04 -5.76
C LYS A 24 15.06 -0.16 -4.25
N VAL A 25 13.89 -0.45 -3.70
CA VAL A 25 13.76 -0.91 -2.32
C VAL A 25 14.48 -2.25 -2.21
N PRO A 26 15.43 -2.43 -1.27
CA PRO A 26 16.23 -3.65 -1.16
C PRO A 26 15.52 -4.75 -0.35
N PHE A 27 14.18 -4.70 -0.23
CA PHE A 27 13.37 -5.57 0.59
C PHE A 27 12.05 -5.91 -0.10
N ASP A 28 11.55 -7.11 0.21
CA ASP A 28 10.19 -7.54 -0.12
C ASP A 28 9.35 -7.59 1.15
N PHE A 29 8.36 -6.71 1.25
CA PHE A 29 7.45 -6.67 2.39
C PHE A 29 6.32 -7.66 2.23
N HIS A 30 5.89 -8.26 3.34
CA HIS A 30 4.81 -9.25 3.36
C HIS A 30 3.91 -9.02 4.57
N TYR A 31 2.61 -9.22 4.40
CA TYR A 31 1.70 -9.46 5.53
C TYR A 31 1.53 -10.96 5.73
N ARG A 32 1.48 -11.35 7.01
CA ARG A 32 1.03 -12.66 7.45
C ARG A 32 -0.24 -12.46 8.27
N TYR A 33 -1.30 -13.18 7.93
CA TYR A 33 -2.59 -13.06 8.61
C TYR A 33 -3.32 -14.40 8.61
N VAL A 34 -4.24 -14.56 9.55
CA VAL A 34 -5.15 -15.69 9.63
C VAL A 34 -6.52 -15.22 9.19
N CYS A 35 -7.21 -16.01 8.37
CA CYS A 35 -8.61 -15.79 8.04
C CYS A 35 -9.46 -17.00 8.43
N ASP A 36 -10.68 -16.71 8.88
CA ASP A 36 -11.71 -17.73 9.07
C ASP A 36 -12.27 -18.14 7.71
N THR A 37 -12.10 -19.41 7.36
CA THR A 37 -12.73 -20.00 6.18
C THR A 37 -13.77 -21.04 6.57
N PRO A 38 -14.66 -21.46 5.66
CA PRO A 38 -15.61 -22.52 5.93
C PRO A 38 -14.95 -23.86 6.36
N GLU A 39 -13.67 -24.04 6.06
CA GLU A 39 -12.88 -25.23 6.42
C GLU A 39 -12.05 -25.07 7.71
N GLY A 40 -12.16 -23.91 8.38
CA GLY A 40 -11.38 -23.55 9.57
C GLY A 40 -10.45 -22.36 9.35
N GLU A 41 -9.66 -22.03 10.38
CA GLU A 41 -8.66 -20.97 10.29
C GLU A 41 -7.55 -21.34 9.29
N LYS A 42 -7.23 -20.42 8.38
CA LYS A 42 -6.12 -20.58 7.43
C LYS A 42 -5.16 -19.41 7.53
N GLU A 43 -3.86 -19.73 7.61
CA GLU A 43 -2.81 -18.73 7.55
C GLU A 43 -2.42 -18.43 6.09
N HIS A 44 -2.28 -17.14 5.79
CA HIS A 44 -1.81 -16.65 4.50
C HIS A 44 -0.62 -15.73 4.67
N LYS A 45 0.29 -15.78 3.69
CA LYS A 45 1.42 -14.85 3.57
C LYS A 45 1.46 -14.30 2.15
N HIS A 46 1.25 -13.00 2.00
CA HIS A 46 1.23 -12.35 0.69
C HIS A 46 2.20 -11.17 0.66
N LYS A 47 2.90 -11.04 -0.47
CA LYS A 47 3.82 -9.93 -0.73
C LYS A 47 3.04 -8.65 -1.02
N ILE A 48 3.51 -7.55 -0.45
CA ILE A 48 3.00 -6.20 -0.71
C ILE A 48 3.75 -5.65 -1.92
N VAL A 49 3.01 -5.27 -2.96
CA VAL A 49 3.56 -4.63 -4.17
C VAL A 49 3.05 -3.20 -4.35
N ASP A 50 2.30 -2.69 -3.37
CA ASP A 50 1.92 -1.29 -3.29
C ASP A 50 3.17 -0.40 -3.18
N TRP A 51 3.28 0.58 -4.06
CA TRP A 51 4.41 1.52 -4.10
C TRP A 51 4.49 2.36 -2.82
N GLU A 52 3.38 2.58 -2.12
CA GLU A 52 3.33 3.35 -0.88
C GLU A 52 4.18 2.69 0.22
N ALA A 53 4.28 1.35 0.25
CA ALA A 53 5.15 0.65 1.17
C ALA A 53 6.64 0.97 0.89
N GLY A 54 7.01 1.04 -0.39
CA GLY A 54 8.36 1.43 -0.79
C GLY A 54 8.68 2.90 -0.46
N ALA A 55 7.72 3.79 -0.68
CA ALA A 55 7.85 5.21 -0.31
C ALA A 55 7.97 5.37 1.22
N LEU A 56 7.16 4.66 2.00
CA LEU A 56 7.23 4.62 3.45
C LEU A 56 8.60 4.14 3.93
N PHE A 57 9.12 3.06 3.34
CA PHE A 57 10.46 2.57 3.64
C PHE A 57 11.52 3.66 3.46
N TRP A 58 11.52 4.36 2.32
CA TRP A 58 12.50 5.41 2.06
C TRP A 58 12.37 6.60 3.01
N ASN A 59 11.15 6.97 3.40
CA ASN A 59 10.93 7.99 4.42
C ASN A 59 11.50 7.55 5.78
N CYS A 60 11.18 6.34 6.24
CA CYS A 60 11.73 5.80 7.48
C CYS A 60 13.26 5.68 7.43
N ARG A 61 13.83 5.24 6.30
CA ARG A 61 15.29 5.12 6.09
C ARG A 61 15.98 6.48 6.12
N ARG A 62 15.37 7.51 5.57
CA ARG A 62 15.87 8.89 5.62
C ARG A 62 15.85 9.44 7.05
N ASP A 63 14.76 9.24 7.76
CA ASP A 63 14.53 9.90 9.05
C ASP A 63 15.17 9.15 10.24
N HIS A 64 15.34 7.82 10.13
CA HIS A 64 15.81 6.95 11.22
C HIS A 64 17.02 6.08 10.86
N GLY A 65 17.52 6.14 9.63
CA GLY A 65 18.75 5.43 9.24
C GLY A 65 18.63 3.91 9.39
N VAL A 66 19.53 3.30 10.17
CA VAL A 66 19.53 1.84 10.39
C VAL A 66 18.31 1.35 11.17
N ASP A 67 17.70 2.20 11.98
CA ASP A 67 16.57 1.88 12.86
C ASP A 67 15.20 2.12 12.20
N TRP A 68 15.17 2.20 10.86
CA TRP A 68 13.97 2.46 10.06
C TRP A 68 12.84 1.44 10.27
N GLU A 69 13.15 0.22 10.69
CA GLU A 69 12.18 -0.88 10.78
C GLU A 69 11.11 -0.62 11.84
N ALA A 70 11.49 -0.05 12.99
CA ALA A 70 10.55 0.24 14.07
C ALA A 70 9.42 1.21 13.66
N PRO A 71 9.70 2.41 13.11
CA PRO A 71 8.64 3.32 12.65
C PRO A 71 7.87 2.77 11.43
N PHE A 72 8.53 1.98 10.57
CA PHE A 72 7.87 1.32 9.44
C PHE A 72 6.80 0.33 9.91
N ARG A 73 7.15 -0.56 10.84
CA ARG A 73 6.21 -1.52 11.46
C ARG A 73 5.15 -0.82 12.27
N ALA A 74 5.51 0.20 13.06
CA ALA A 74 4.53 0.97 13.82
C ALA A 74 3.45 1.59 12.92
N LYS A 75 3.80 2.00 11.70
CA LYS A 75 2.85 2.51 10.71
C LYS A 75 1.98 1.39 10.13
N LEU A 76 2.58 0.34 9.57
CA LEU A 76 1.86 -0.73 8.89
C LEU A 76 1.08 -1.62 9.86
N GLU A 77 1.74 -2.16 10.89
CA GLU A 77 1.13 -3.10 11.83
C GLU A 77 0.29 -2.37 12.88
N GLY A 78 0.80 -1.27 13.44
CA GLY A 78 0.12 -0.54 14.51
C GLY A 78 -1.00 0.37 13.99
N GLN A 79 -0.65 1.41 13.21
CA GLN A 79 -1.61 2.44 12.82
C GLN A 79 -2.65 1.95 11.81
N LEU A 80 -2.25 1.13 10.82
CA LEU A 80 -3.20 0.58 9.86
C LEU A 80 -3.95 -0.62 10.45
N GLY A 81 -3.28 -1.50 11.20
CA GLY A 81 -3.94 -2.63 11.87
C GLY A 81 -5.01 -2.21 12.89
N GLY A 82 -4.89 -1.02 13.52
CA GLY A 82 -5.95 -0.46 14.38
C GLY A 82 -7.18 0.10 13.64
N LYS A 83 -7.12 0.19 12.30
CA LYS A 83 -8.22 0.60 11.43
C LYS A 83 -8.89 -0.62 10.79
N ASP A 84 -9.94 -0.36 10.01
CA ASP A 84 -10.58 -1.39 9.18
C ASP A 84 -9.72 -1.65 7.94
N LEU A 85 -8.59 -2.34 8.13
CA LEU A 85 -7.61 -2.59 7.08
C LEU A 85 -8.11 -3.72 6.16
N MET A 86 -8.27 -3.37 4.89
CA MET A 86 -8.64 -4.29 3.81
C MET A 86 -7.47 -4.42 2.84
N PHE A 87 -7.22 -5.63 2.37
CA PHE A 87 -6.25 -5.88 1.31
C PHE A 87 -6.96 -5.91 -0.03
N LEU A 88 -6.52 -5.06 -0.95
CA LEU A 88 -6.84 -5.25 -2.36
C LEU A 88 -5.86 -6.28 -2.93
N MET A 89 -6.41 -7.42 -3.32
CA MET A 89 -5.63 -8.56 -3.82
C MET A 89 -5.62 -8.56 -5.35
N GLY A 90 -4.49 -8.94 -5.92
CA GLY A 90 -4.34 -9.15 -7.36
C GLY A 90 -3.39 -10.31 -7.63
N ASN A 91 -3.43 -10.85 -8.83
CA ASN A 91 -2.48 -11.86 -9.29
C ASN A 91 -1.74 -11.37 -10.53
N GLN A 92 -0.80 -12.18 -11.03
CA GLN A 92 -0.09 -11.89 -12.26
C GLN A 92 -0.61 -12.81 -13.37
N HIS A 93 -0.78 -12.28 -14.58
CA HIS A 93 -1.25 -13.08 -15.73
C HIS A 93 -0.42 -14.35 -15.95
N ARG A 94 0.90 -14.28 -15.73
CA ARG A 94 1.83 -15.42 -15.86
C ARG A 94 1.83 -16.36 -14.64
N PHE A 95 1.35 -15.90 -13.49
CA PHE A 95 1.35 -16.63 -12.21
C PHE A 95 0.01 -16.42 -11.50
N GLN A 96 -1.05 -17.00 -12.05
CA GLN A 96 -2.43 -16.71 -11.62
C GLN A 96 -2.73 -17.22 -10.21
N ASP A 97 -2.03 -18.27 -9.78
CA ASP A 97 -2.12 -18.83 -8.42
C ASP A 97 -1.30 -18.06 -7.38
N GLN A 98 -0.50 -17.07 -7.81
CA GLN A 98 0.28 -16.21 -6.92
C GLN A 98 -0.44 -14.90 -6.66
N TRP A 99 -1.06 -14.83 -5.49
CA TRP A 99 -1.75 -13.64 -5.02
C TRP A 99 -0.78 -12.66 -4.36
N LEU A 100 -1.04 -11.38 -4.58
CA LEU A 100 -0.27 -10.25 -4.09
C LEU A 100 -1.22 -9.23 -3.46
N ILE A 101 -0.73 -8.54 -2.45
CA ILE A 101 -1.39 -7.36 -1.90
C ILE A 101 -0.98 -6.18 -2.79
N ILE A 102 -1.88 -5.77 -3.68
CA ILE A 102 -1.63 -4.66 -4.61
C ILE A 102 -1.96 -3.31 -3.98
N SER A 103 -2.82 -3.27 -2.96
CA SER A 103 -3.04 -2.06 -2.17
C SER A 103 -3.52 -2.33 -0.74
N LEU A 104 -3.20 -1.40 0.17
CA LEU A 104 -3.65 -1.37 1.56
C LEU A 104 -4.74 -0.30 1.73
N VAL A 105 -5.99 -0.72 1.88
CA VAL A 105 -7.16 0.18 1.94
C VAL A 105 -7.70 0.22 3.35
N TYR A 106 -7.87 1.41 3.91
CA TYR A 106 -8.34 1.59 5.30
C TYR A 106 -9.39 2.71 5.37
N PRO A 107 -10.66 2.44 5.02
CA PRO A 107 -11.70 3.45 5.07
C PRO A 107 -11.86 4.02 6.50
N PRO A 108 -12.29 5.29 6.63
CA PRO A 108 -12.59 5.84 7.94
C PRO A 108 -13.71 5.04 8.60
N LYS A 109 -13.57 4.74 9.90
CA LYS A 109 -14.61 4.05 10.67
C LYS A 109 -15.90 4.87 10.56
N ARG A 110 -16.94 4.26 9.98
CA ARG A 110 -18.26 4.90 9.90
C ARG A 110 -18.71 5.16 11.35
N LYS A 111 -19.15 6.38 11.64
CA LYS A 111 -19.84 6.65 12.91
C LYS A 111 -21.01 5.67 12.99
N PRO A 112 -21.27 5.03 14.14
CA PRO A 112 -22.46 4.21 14.29
C PRO A 112 -23.64 5.02 13.81
N VAL A 113 -24.36 4.51 12.81
CA VAL A 113 -25.66 5.07 12.47
C VAL A 113 -26.49 4.83 13.72
N GLU A 114 -26.88 5.89 14.42
CA GLU A 114 -27.88 5.77 15.48
C GLU A 114 -29.09 5.09 14.84
N VAL A 115 -29.27 3.81 15.14
CA VAL A 115 -30.50 3.11 14.83
C VAL A 115 -31.54 3.74 15.75
N ARG A 116 -32.15 4.83 15.29
CA ARG A 116 -33.43 5.27 15.84
C ARG A 116 -34.42 4.19 15.44
N GLN A 117 -34.48 3.14 16.27
CA GLN A 117 -35.56 2.18 16.24
C GLN A 117 -36.82 3.00 16.49
N GLY A 118 -37.51 3.36 15.40
CA GLY A 118 -38.83 3.95 15.50
C GLY A 118 -39.70 2.98 16.29
N SER A 119 -40.28 3.46 17.39
CA SER A 119 -41.24 2.70 18.18
C SER A 119 -42.26 2.06 17.24
N LEU A 120 -42.31 0.72 17.22
CA LEU A 120 -43.43 -0.04 16.63
C LEU A 120 -44.52 -0.25 17.69
N PHE A 121 -44.80 0.82 18.43
CA PHE A 121 -45.94 0.97 19.32
C PHE A 121 -46.44 2.40 19.15
#